data_AF-A0A5J5BUK1-F1
#
_entry.id   AF-A0A5J5BUK1-F1
#
_cell.length_a   1.000
_cell.length_b   1.000
_cell.length_c   1.000
_cell.angle_alpha   90.00
_cell.angle_beta   90.00
_cell.angle_gamma   90.00
#
_symmetry.space_group_name_H-M   'P 1'
#
loop_
_entity.id
_entity.type
_entity.pdbx_description
1 polymer ?
#
loop_
_entity_poly.entity_id
_entity_poly.type
_entity_poly.pdbx_seq_one_letter_code
_entity_poly.pdbx_strand_id
1 'polypeptide(L)'
;MEGGRKGLLVSTMTAASQVNDSRTELLQKYLKKSEENKAKNDKERLDSYYKQTYKDYFDFVEGSLKGKKEQLSESEQGILDWLKRNK
;
A
#
# COMPACT_ATOMS: atom_id res chain seq x y z
N MET A 1 2.70 46.54 38.73
CA MET A 1 2.01 45.78 37.67
C MET A 1 2.78 44.49 37.44
N GLU A 2 2.55 43.47 38.27
CA GLU A 2 3.38 42.25 38.37
C GLU A 2 2.72 41.01 37.71
N GLY A 3 2.00 41.22 36.60
CA GLY A 3 1.19 40.17 35.94
C GLY A 3 1.71 39.66 34.59
N GLY A 4 2.64 40.38 33.93
CA GLY A 4 2.97 40.14 32.52
C GLY A 4 3.77 38.87 32.23
N ARG A 5 4.73 38.52 33.10
CA ARG A 5 5.63 37.36 32.87
C ARG A 5 4.96 36.03 33.20
N LYS A 6 4.04 36.00 34.17
CA LYS A 6 3.28 34.79 34.54
C LYS A 6 2.20 34.47 33.49
N GLY A 7 1.55 35.48 32.93
CA GLY A 7 0.56 35.32 31.86
C GLY A 7 1.15 34.72 30.58
N LEU A 8 2.34 35.17 30.17
CA LEU A 8 3.00 34.67 28.96
C LEU A 8 3.36 33.18 29.05
N LEU A 9 3.90 32.74 30.19
CA LEU A 9 4.26 31.33 30.41
C LEU A 9 3.03 30.41 30.42
N VAL A 10 1.92 30.86 31.02
CA VAL A 10 0.65 30.11 31.05
C VAL A 10 0.01 30.01 29.65
N SER A 11 0.06 31.08 28.85
CA SER A 11 -0.42 31.07 27.46
C SER A 11 0.42 30.17 26.55
N THR A 12 1.75 30.12 26.72
CA THR A 12 2.60 29.20 25.94
C THR A 12 2.35 27.75 26.32
N MET A 13 2.15 27.44 27.61
CA MET A 13 1.86 26.08 28.07
C MET A 13 0.50 25.58 27.56
N THR A 14 -0.53 26.43 27.57
CA THR A 14 -1.87 26.08 27.05
C THR A 14 -1.88 25.94 25.53
N ALA A 15 -1.13 26.75 24.79
CA ALA A 15 -0.98 26.58 23.34
C ALA A 15 -0.22 25.28 23.00
N ALA A 16 0.83 24.94 23.75
CA ALA A 16 1.60 23.71 23.53
C ALA A 16 0.77 22.44 23.84
N SER A 17 -0.07 22.46 24.88
CA SER A 17 -0.99 21.35 25.17
C SER A 17 -2.05 21.20 24.07
N GLN A 18 -2.68 22.30 23.63
CA GLN A 18 -3.66 22.26 22.53
C GLN A 18 -3.07 21.76 21.21
N VAL A 19 -1.82 22.10 20.89
CA VAL A 19 -1.13 21.57 19.71
C VAL A 19 -0.88 20.06 19.85
N ASN A 20 -0.49 19.58 21.03
CA ASN A 20 -0.35 18.14 21.29
C ASN A 20 -1.69 17.40 21.21
N ASP A 21 -2.76 17.99 21.73
CA ASP A 21 -4.12 17.43 21.66
C ASP A 21 -4.60 17.35 20.20
N SER A 22 -4.41 18.40 19.41
CA SER A 22 -4.78 18.43 17.98
C SER A 22 -4.05 17.38 17.13
N ARG A 23 -2.76 17.14 17.41
CA ARG A 23 -1.98 16.09 16.74
C ARG A 23 -2.46 14.70 17.14
N THR A 24 -2.79 14.53 18.42
CA THR A 24 -3.32 13.27 18.96
C THR A 24 -4.69 12.95 18.36
N GLU A 25 -5.58 13.94 18.25
CA GLU A 25 -6.88 13.81 17.60
C GLU A 25 -6.75 13.46 16.11
N LEU A 26 -5.82 14.10 15.40
CA LEU A 26 -5.55 13.79 14.01
C LEU A 26 -5.05 12.35 13.84
N LEU A 27 -4.14 11.90 14.70
CA LEU A 27 -3.66 10.52 14.70
C LEU A 27 -4.80 9.53 14.98
N GLN A 28 -5.64 9.78 15.98
CA GLN A 28 -6.79 8.94 16.29
C GLN A 28 -7.75 8.84 15.10
N LYS A 29 -7.98 9.94 14.37
CA LYS A 29 -8.80 9.94 13.16
C LYS A 29 -8.22 9.05 12.06
N TYR A 30 -6.91 9.08 11.85
CA TYR A 30 -6.25 8.20 10.86
C TYR A 30 -6.24 6.73 11.28
N LEU A 31 -6.02 6.44 12.57
CA LEU A 31 -6.09 5.09 13.12
C LEU A 31 -7.49 4.51 12.93
N LYS A 32 -8.53 5.25 13.33
CA LYS A 32 -9.93 4.87 13.13
C LYS A 32 -10.24 4.59 11.66
N LYS A 33 -9.81 5.47 10.75
CA LYS A 33 -9.98 5.27 9.31
C LYS A 33 -9.27 4.00 8.82
N SER A 34 -8.08 3.69 9.34
CA SER A 34 -7.33 2.49 9.00
C SER A 34 -8.03 1.22 9.48
N GLU A 35 -8.59 1.24 10.69
CA GLU A 35 -9.36 0.14 11.27
C GLU A 35 -10.64 -0.13 10.47
N GLU A 36 -11.42 0.91 10.19
CA GLU A 36 -12.66 0.82 9.41
C GLU A 36 -12.44 0.27 7.98
N ASN A 37 -11.29 0.59 7.37
CA ASN A 37 -10.95 0.16 6.02
C ASN A 37 -10.07 -1.09 5.97
N LYS A 38 -9.76 -1.73 7.10
CA LYS A 38 -8.77 -2.81 7.17
C LYS A 38 -9.03 -3.92 6.16
N ALA A 39 -10.26 -4.41 6.06
CA ALA A 39 -10.62 -5.50 5.15
C ALA A 39 -10.43 -5.11 3.66
N LYS A 40 -10.77 -3.87 3.30
CA LYS A 40 -10.56 -3.33 1.95
C LYS A 40 -9.07 -3.21 1.65
N ASN A 41 -8.31 -2.58 2.55
CA ASN A 41 -6.88 -2.38 2.41
C ASN A 41 -6.12 -3.72 2.32
N ASP A 42 -6.49 -4.71 3.14
CA ASP A 42 -5.89 -6.05 3.09
C ASP A 42 -6.21 -6.76 1.78
N LYS A 43 -7.45 -6.66 1.28
CA LYS A 43 -7.82 -7.21 -0.02
C LYS A 43 -7.02 -6.57 -1.16
N GLU A 44 -6.93 -5.23 -1.19
CA GLU A 44 -6.17 -4.50 -2.20
C GLU A 44 -4.67 -4.83 -2.14
N ARG A 45 -4.11 -5.00 -0.93
CA ARG A 45 -2.72 -5.42 -0.73
C ARG A 45 -2.47 -6.82 -1.26
N LEU A 46 -3.35 -7.77 -0.95
CA LEU A 46 -3.25 -9.13 -1.47
C LEU A 46 -3.42 -9.17 -2.98
N ASP A 47 -4.44 -8.52 -3.53
CA ASP A 47 -4.69 -8.44 -4.97
C ASP A 47 -3.50 -7.81 -5.71
N SER A 48 -2.90 -6.74 -5.16
CA SER A 48 -1.69 -6.14 -5.71
C SER A 48 -0.50 -7.09 -5.70
N TYR A 49 -0.29 -7.82 -4.58
CA TYR A 49 0.77 -8.82 -4.47
C TYR A 49 0.58 -9.96 -5.50
N TYR A 50 -0.65 -10.46 -5.64
CA TYR A 50 -0.96 -11.50 -6.62
C TYR A 50 -0.78 -10.98 -8.04
N LYS A 51 -1.30 -9.79 -8.37
CA LYS A 51 -1.16 -9.21 -9.70
C LYS A 51 0.28 -8.98 -10.08
N GLN A 52 1.10 -8.35 -9.24
CA GLN A 52 2.48 -8.07 -9.59
C GLN A 52 3.28 -9.37 -9.72
N THR A 53 3.21 -10.25 -8.72
CA THR A 53 4.10 -11.42 -8.69
C THR A 53 3.69 -12.51 -9.68
N TYR A 54 2.39 -12.78 -9.85
CA TYR A 54 1.93 -13.80 -10.80
C TYR A 54 1.97 -13.31 -12.23
N LYS A 55 1.56 -12.07 -12.49
CA LYS A 55 1.56 -11.53 -13.86
C LYS A 55 2.98 -11.41 -14.37
N ASP A 56 3.92 -10.91 -13.57
CA ASP A 56 5.32 -10.76 -13.99
C ASP A 56 5.96 -12.12 -14.27
N TYR A 57 5.66 -13.15 -13.46
CA TYR A 57 6.12 -14.52 -13.73
C TYR A 57 5.57 -15.06 -15.05
N PHE A 58 4.26 -14.93 -15.29
CA PHE A 58 3.65 -15.46 -16.52
C PHE A 58 4.05 -14.66 -17.76
N ASP A 59 4.18 -13.33 -17.67
CA ASP A 59 4.69 -12.49 -18.74
C ASP A 59 6.17 -12.83 -19.04
N PHE A 60 6.97 -13.12 -18.00
CA PHE A 60 8.35 -13.59 -18.16
C PHE A 60 8.42 -14.95 -18.86
N VAL A 61 7.61 -15.93 -18.44
CA VAL A 61 7.54 -17.26 -19.07
C VAL A 61 7.06 -17.14 -20.51
N GLU A 62 5.97 -16.39 -20.76
CA GLU A 62 5.44 -16.16 -22.09
C GLU A 62 6.47 -15.49 -23.00
N GLY A 63 7.16 -14.46 -22.51
CA GLY A 63 8.22 -13.76 -23.23
C GLY A 63 9.41 -14.66 -23.54
N SER A 64 9.85 -15.46 -22.58
CA SER A 64 10.96 -16.41 -22.74
C SER A 64 10.65 -17.48 -23.79
N LEU A 65 9.43 -18.02 -23.77
CA LEU A 65 8.98 -19.01 -24.76
C LEU A 65 8.79 -18.39 -26.14
N LYS A 66 8.22 -17.18 -26.25
CA LYS A 66 8.09 -16.47 -27.53
C LYS A 66 9.42 -16.05 -28.14
N GLY A 67 10.42 -15.78 -27.31
CA GLY A 67 11.77 -15.39 -27.73
C GLY A 67 12.71 -16.55 -28.08
N LYS A 68 12.28 -17.80 -27.88
CA LYS A 68 13.09 -18.98 -28.21
C LYS A 68 13.33 -19.05 -29.72
N LYS A 69 14.60 -19.21 -30.12
CA LYS A 69 15.00 -19.40 -31.52
C LYS A 69 14.86 -20.85 -31.99
N GLU A 70 14.78 -21.78 -31.04
CA GLU A 70 14.58 -23.21 -31.26
C GLU A 70 13.08 -23.52 -31.37
N GLN A 71 12.75 -24.64 -32.00
CA GLN A 71 11.36 -25.09 -32.08
C GLN A 71 10.83 -25.41 -30.69
N LEU A 72 9.63 -24.91 -30.38
CA LEU A 72 8.97 -25.17 -29.10
C LEU A 72 8.63 -26.66 -28.97
N SER A 73 8.88 -27.21 -27.80
CA SER A 73 8.37 -28.54 -27.43
C SER A 73 6.85 -28.51 -27.29
N GLU A 74 6.22 -29.69 -27.36
CA GLU A 74 4.77 -29.84 -27.19
C GLU A 74 4.29 -29.23 -25.86
N SER A 75 5.04 -29.44 -24.78
CA SER A 75 4.70 -28.91 -23.47
C SER A 75 4.78 -27.38 -23.42
N GLU A 76 5.77 -26.78 -24.08
CA GLU A 76 5.92 -25.32 -24.16
C GLU A 76 4.81 -24.67 -24.99
N GLN A 77 4.43 -25.33 -26.08
CA GLN A 77 3.27 -24.91 -26.88
C GLN A 77 1.99 -24.96 -26.03
N GLY A 78 1.80 -26.05 -25.27
CA GLY A 78 0.69 -26.20 -24.33
C GLY A 78 0.63 -25.11 -23.26
N ILE A 79 1.79 -24.72 -22.70
CA ILE A 79 1.90 -23.60 -21.74
C ILE A 79 1.45 -22.30 -22.39
N LEU A 80 1.96 -21.96 -23.59
CA LEU A 80 1.56 -20.74 -24.29
C LEU A 80 0.06 -20.70 -24.58
N ASP A 81 -0.51 -21.82 -25.01
CA ASP A 81 -1.93 -21.89 -25.34
C ASP A 81 -2.81 -21.82 -24.08
N TRP A 82 -2.35 -22.36 -22.95
CA TRP A 82 -3.03 -22.19 -21.67
C TRP A 82 -2.95 -20.73 -21.21
N LEU A 83 -1.78 -20.09 -21.28
CA LEU A 83 -1.60 -18.70 -20.90
C LEU A 83 -2.50 -17.76 -21.73
N LYS A 84 -2.59 -17.96 -23.05
CA LYS A 84 -3.51 -17.18 -23.91
C LYS A 84 -4.98 -17.29 -23.51
N ARG A 85 -5.40 -18.46 -23.00
CA ARG A 85 -6.80 -18.74 -22.64
C ARG A 85 -7.18 -18.26 -21.24
N ASN A 86 -6.19 -18.06 -20.36
CA ASN A 86 -6.40 -17.81 -18.92
C ASN A 86 -5.78 -16.48 -18.45
N LYS A 87 -5.42 -15.60 -19.39
CA LYS A 87 -4.87 -14.27 -19.11
C LYS A 87 -5.94 -13.26 -18.72
#